data_AF-A0AAU4M8Y1-F1
#
_entry.id   AF-A0AAU4M8Y1-F1
#
_cell.length_a   1.000
_cell.length_b   1.000
_cell.length_c   1.000
_cell.angle_alpha   90.00
_cell.angle_beta   90.00
_cell.angle_gamma   90.00
#
_symmetry.space_group_name_H-M   'P 1'
#
loop_
_entity.id
_entity.type
_entity.pdbx_description
1 polymer ?
#
loop_
_entity_poly.entity_id
_entity_poly.type
_entity_poly.pdbx_seq_one_letter_code
_entity_poly.pdbx_strand_id
1 'polypeptide(L)'
;MTGPERAGPRAYDEGPVVVEIEDVCGPATFHRLPDALTALGRSLRLLPLGALQADAFTYVLTHPDVERLVAESIRRDGRLALSFRLDGRLHSVWISPAGAPPPPR
;
A
#
# COMPACT_ATOMS: atom_id res chain seq x y z
N MET A 1 -16.06 31.21 15.15
CA MET A 1 -15.51 31.03 13.79
C MET A 1 -14.10 30.48 13.95
N THR A 2 -13.93 29.16 13.81
CA THR A 2 -12.61 28.52 13.87
C THR A 2 -12.47 27.75 12.57
N GLY A 3 -11.60 28.24 11.69
CA GLY A 3 -11.41 27.69 10.34
C GLY A 3 -10.89 26.25 10.38
N PRO A 4 -11.11 25.47 9.30
CA PRO A 4 -10.68 24.08 9.26
C PRO A 4 -9.16 24.04 9.33
N GLU A 5 -8.68 23.26 10.30
CA GLU A 5 -7.29 22.86 10.44
C GLU A 5 -6.82 22.27 9.11
N ARG A 6 -6.06 23.05 8.34
CA ARG A 6 -5.39 22.56 7.15
C ARG A 6 -4.36 21.55 7.63
N ALA A 7 -4.73 20.29 7.63
CA ALA A 7 -3.81 19.17 7.72
C ALA A 7 -2.87 19.24 6.49
N GLY A 8 -1.81 20.03 6.62
CA GLY A 8 -0.64 19.92 5.75
C GLY A 8 -0.07 18.51 5.87
N PRO A 9 0.70 18.05 4.86
CA PRO A 9 1.16 16.67 4.80
C PRO A 9 1.95 16.37 6.07
N ARG A 10 1.39 15.52 6.94
CA ARG A 10 2.18 14.90 7.99
C ARG A 10 3.28 14.15 7.27
N ALA A 11 4.51 14.66 7.35
CA ALA A 11 5.69 13.90 7.02
C ALA A 11 5.51 12.55 7.70
N TYR A 12 5.39 11.48 6.91
CA TYR A 12 5.21 10.15 7.44
C TYR A 12 6.52 9.75 8.15
N ASP A 13 6.55 10.05 9.45
CA ASP A 13 7.48 9.56 10.45
C ASP A 13 6.79 8.35 11.10
N GLU A 14 6.94 7.18 10.47
CA GLU A 14 6.78 5.88 11.13
C GLU A 14 5.45 5.61 11.87
N GLY A 15 4.33 6.11 11.33
CA GLY A 15 3.00 5.79 11.84
C GLY A 15 2.47 4.42 11.38
N PRO A 16 1.41 3.89 12.02
CA PRO A 16 0.74 2.71 11.49
C PRO A 16 0.24 2.96 10.05
N VAL A 17 0.28 1.91 9.23
CA VAL A 17 -0.19 1.93 7.83
C VAL A 17 -1.40 1.05 7.66
N VAL A 18 -2.23 1.40 6.68
CA VAL A 18 -3.34 0.62 6.20
C VAL A 18 -2.98 0.08 4.82
N VAL A 19 -3.13 -1.23 4.64
CA VAL A 19 -3.00 -1.93 3.36
C VAL A 19 -4.38 -2.41 2.94
N GLU A 20 -4.75 -2.15 1.69
CA GLU A 20 -6.00 -2.62 1.09
C GLU A 20 -5.71 -3.20 -0.29
N ILE A 21 -6.37 -4.30 -0.65
CA ILE A 21 -6.33 -4.86 -2.00
C ILE A 21 -7.74 -4.79 -2.55
N GLU A 22 -7.93 -3.96 -3.57
CA GLU A 22 -9.20 -3.72 -4.26
C GLU A 22 -9.93 -5.02 -4.58
N ASP A 23 -11.18 -5.14 -4.12
CA ASP A 23 -12.06 -6.30 -4.33
C ASP A 23 -11.51 -7.66 -3.88
N VAL A 24 -10.41 -7.70 -3.13
CA VAL A 24 -9.77 -8.93 -2.64
C VAL A 24 -9.78 -8.99 -1.13
N CYS A 25 -9.33 -7.93 -0.44
CA CYS A 25 -9.39 -7.85 1.01
C CYS A 25 -9.68 -6.42 1.50
N GLY A 26 -10.45 -6.35 2.58
CA GLY A 26 -10.70 -5.08 3.26
C GLY A 26 -9.43 -4.48 3.89
N PRO A 27 -9.48 -3.21 4.31
CA PRO A 27 -8.33 -2.50 4.86
C PRO A 27 -7.79 -3.20 6.12
N ALA A 28 -6.50 -3.52 6.11
CA ALA A 28 -5.77 -4.12 7.22
C ALA A 28 -4.74 -3.12 7.77
N THR A 29 -4.78 -2.88 9.09
CA THR A 29 -3.87 -1.94 9.75
C THR A 29 -2.65 -2.67 10.32
N PHE A 30 -1.47 -2.13 10.08
CA PHE A 30 -0.19 -2.63 10.57
C PHE A 30 0.55 -1.53 11.31
N HIS A 31 1.15 -1.85 12.46
CA HIS A 31 1.91 -0.87 13.25
C HIS A 31 3.25 -0.50 12.61
N ARG A 32 3.79 -1.38 11.76
CA ARG A 32 5.09 -1.20 11.11
C ARG A 32 4.98 -1.48 9.62
N LEU A 33 5.64 -0.66 8.82
CA LEU A 33 5.72 -0.82 7.37
C LEU A 33 6.36 -2.16 6.94
N PRO A 34 7.48 -2.63 7.54
CA PRO A 34 8.05 -3.94 7.21
C PRO A 34 7.05 -5.11 7.34
N ASP A 35 6.23 -5.09 8.39
CA ASP A 35 5.23 -6.12 8.66
C ASP A 35 4.11 -6.07 7.60
N ALA A 36 3.69 -4.85 7.23
CA ALA A 36 2.71 -4.62 6.18
C ALA A 36 3.20 -5.14 4.81
N LEU A 37 4.45 -4.86 4.44
CA LEU A 37 5.05 -5.33 3.18
C LEU A 37 5.24 -6.85 3.16
N THR A 38 5.65 -7.43 4.29
CA THR A 38 5.75 -8.89 4.44
C THR A 38 4.39 -9.57 4.29
N ALA A 39 3.36 -9.04 4.95
CA ALA A 39 2.00 -9.55 4.86
C ALA A 39 1.45 -9.40 3.43
N LEU A 40 1.66 -8.24 2.79
CA LEU A 40 1.27 -8.00 1.41
C LEU A 40 1.93 -9.01 0.45
N GLY A 41 3.24 -9.23 0.57
CA GLY A 41 3.95 -10.19 -0.27
C GLY A 41 3.43 -11.63 -0.09
N ARG A 42 3.05 -12.03 1.13
CA ARG A 42 2.40 -13.32 1.38
C ARG A 42 1.02 -13.40 0.74
N SER A 43 0.21 -12.35 0.87
CA SER A 43 -1.13 -12.30 0.27
C SER A 43 -1.10 -12.36 -1.24
N LEU A 44 -0.21 -11.60 -1.90
CA LEU A 44 -0.09 -11.61 -3.37
C LEU A 44 0.36 -12.97 -3.92
N ARG A 45 1.15 -13.73 -3.16
CA ARG A 45 1.56 -15.11 -3.53
C ARG A 45 0.41 -16.13 -3.50
N LEU A 46 -0.67 -15.84 -2.79
CA LEU A 46 -1.87 -16.68 -2.73
C LEU A 46 -2.86 -16.36 -3.85
N LEU A 47 -2.70 -15.21 -4.52
CA LEU A 47 -3.55 -14.84 -5.64
C LEU A 47 -3.07 -15.54 -6.92
N PRO A 48 -3.99 -15.94 -7.82
CA PRO A 48 -3.65 -16.52 -9.12
C PRO A 48 -3.15 -15.44 -10.09
N LEU A 49 -2.06 -14.76 -9.72
CA LEU A 49 -1.36 -13.81 -10.56
C LEU A 49 -0.64 -14.58 -11.67
N GLY A 50 -0.64 -14.03 -12.89
CA GLY A 50 0.22 -14.55 -13.96
C GLY A 50 1.69 -14.54 -13.54
N ALA A 51 2.46 -15.54 -13.97
CA ALA A 51 3.86 -15.77 -13.52
C ALA A 51 4.73 -14.50 -13.56
N LEU A 52 4.64 -13.73 -14.65
CA LEU A 52 5.39 -12.48 -14.79
C LEU A 52 5.05 -11.43 -13.71
N GLN A 53 3.78 -11.32 -13.32
CA GLN A 53 3.37 -10.39 -12.26
C GLN A 53 3.82 -10.89 -10.90
N ALA A 54 3.68 -12.19 -10.63
CA ALA A 54 4.13 -12.79 -9.38
C ALA A 54 5.64 -12.59 -9.14
N ASP A 55 6.44 -12.73 -10.20
CA ASP A 55 7.89 -12.48 -10.16
C ASP A 55 8.19 -11.00 -9.95
N ALA A 56 7.49 -10.10 -10.66
CA ALA A 56 7.66 -8.66 -10.51
C ALA A 56 7.34 -8.19 -9.08
N PHE A 57 6.22 -8.63 -8.50
CA PHE A 57 5.88 -8.30 -7.11
C PHE A 57 6.86 -8.90 -6.12
N THR A 58 7.31 -10.13 -6.33
CA THR A 58 8.33 -10.74 -5.47
C THR A 58 9.63 -9.95 -5.51
N TYR A 59 10.09 -9.55 -6.69
CA TYR A 59 11.30 -8.75 -6.86
C TYR A 59 11.18 -7.40 -6.16
N VAL A 60 10.07 -6.69 -6.37
CA VAL A 60 9.85 -5.36 -5.76
C VAL A 60 9.75 -5.46 -4.24
N LEU A 61 8.98 -6.41 -3.71
CA LEU A 61 8.74 -6.55 -2.27
C LEU A 61 9.93 -7.12 -1.50
N THR A 62 10.90 -7.72 -2.18
CA THR A 62 12.16 -8.20 -1.58
C THR A 62 13.33 -7.24 -1.78
N HIS A 63 13.12 -6.15 -2.54
CA HIS A 63 14.17 -5.16 -2.78
C HIS A 63 14.52 -4.43 -1.47
N PRO A 64 15.81 -4.25 -1.13
CA PRO A 64 16.23 -3.65 0.15
C PRO A 64 15.71 -2.22 0.36
N ASP A 65 15.51 -1.47 -0.73
CA ASP A 65 14.95 -0.10 -0.70
C ASP A 65 13.41 -0.03 -0.63
N VAL A 66 12.69 -1.16 -0.62
CA VAL A 66 11.22 -1.13 -0.77
C VAL A 66 10.54 -0.29 0.31
N GLU A 67 11.01 -0.37 1.56
CA GLU A 67 10.48 0.44 2.67
C GLU A 67 10.68 1.93 2.42
N ARG A 68 11.88 2.31 1.95
CA ARG A 68 12.22 3.70 1.64
C ARG A 68 11.35 4.22 0.50
N LEU A 69 11.16 3.44 -0.56
CA LEU A 69 10.34 3.79 -1.72
C LEU A 69 8.87 3.95 -1.35
N VAL A 70 8.33 3.04 -0.53
CA VAL A 70 6.94 3.12 -0.06
C VAL A 70 6.77 4.34 0.85
N ALA A 71 7.67 4.55 1.80
CA ALA A 71 7.63 5.70 2.69
C ALA A 71 7.76 7.03 1.92
N GLU A 72 8.61 7.09 0.90
CA GLU A 72 8.75 8.26 0.02
C GLU A 72 7.47 8.53 -0.78
N SER A 73 6.87 7.49 -1.35
CA SER A 73 5.58 7.60 -2.07
C SER A 73 4.47 8.09 -1.14
N ILE A 74 4.40 7.57 0.09
CA ILE A 74 3.44 8.04 1.10
C ILE A 74 3.71 9.50 1.47
N ARG A 75 4.97 9.90 1.66
CA ARG A 75 5.32 11.30 1.96
C ARG A 75 4.97 12.26 0.84
N ARG A 76 5.17 11.85 -0.42
CA ARG A 76 4.97 12.67 -1.61
C ARG A 76 3.51 12.76 -2.02
N ASP A 77 2.84 11.61 -2.10
CA ASP A 77 1.53 11.45 -2.73
C ASP A 77 0.43 11.09 -1.72
N GLY A 78 0.78 10.94 -0.44
CA GLY A 78 -0.12 10.56 0.65
C GLY A 78 -0.40 9.06 0.73
N ARG A 79 -0.02 8.30 -0.30
CA ARG A 79 -0.23 6.85 -0.43
C ARG A 79 0.65 6.27 -1.53
N LEU A 80 0.87 4.96 -1.46
CA LEU A 80 1.33 4.15 -2.58
C LEU A 80 0.13 3.45 -3.23
N ALA A 81 0.11 3.37 -4.56
CA ALA A 81 -0.82 2.54 -5.32
C ALA A 81 -0.04 1.64 -6.30
N LEU A 82 -0.29 0.33 -6.26
CA LEU A 82 0.28 -0.63 -7.20
C LEU A 82 -0.84 -1.41 -7.88
N SER A 83 -0.90 -1.39 -9.21
CA SER A 83 -1.93 -2.10 -9.95
C SER A 83 -1.46 -3.47 -10.43
N PHE A 84 -2.35 -4.45 -10.42
CA PHE A 84 -2.11 -5.80 -10.91
C PHE A 84 -3.37 -6.36 -11.58
N ARG A 85 -3.20 -7.34 -12.47
CA ARG A 85 -4.31 -8.05 -13.09
C ARG A 85 -4.62 -9.36 -12.37
N LEU A 86 -5.89 -9.54 -12.03
CA LEU A 86 -6.47 -10.74 -11.43
C LEU A 86 -7.79 -11.04 -12.17
N ASP A 87 -8.01 -12.28 -12.59
CA ASP A 87 -9.21 -12.71 -13.33
C ASP A 87 -9.61 -11.81 -14.51
N GLY A 88 -8.60 -11.28 -15.22
CA GLY A 88 -8.79 -10.39 -16.37
C GLY A 88 -9.20 -8.95 -16.02
N ARG A 89 -9.32 -8.62 -14.74
CA ARG A 89 -9.61 -7.28 -14.22
C ARG A 89 -8.35 -6.63 -13.66
N LEU A 90 -8.31 -5.30 -13.67
CA LEU A 90 -7.24 -4.53 -13.03
C LEU A 90 -7.69 -4.23 -11.59
N HIS A 91 -6.82 -4.56 -10.63
CA HIS A 91 -7.00 -4.31 -9.21
C HIS A 91 -5.84 -3.46 -8.71
N SER A 92 -6.07 -2.70 -7.65
CA SER A 92 -5.05 -1.89 -7.00
C SER A 92 -4.77 -2.34 -5.58
N VAL A 93 -3.50 -2.36 -5.21
CA VAL A 93 -3.04 -2.40 -3.82
C VAL A 93 -2.78 -0.97 -3.39
N TRP A 94 -3.33 -0.58 -2.25
CA TRP A 94 -3.05 0.71 -1.64
C TRP A 94 -2.33 0.54 -0.31
N ILE A 95 -1.34 1.40 -0.07
CA ILE A 95 -0.69 1.55 1.23
C ILE A 95 -0.78 3.02 1.62
N SER A 96 -1.37 3.31 2.77
CA SER A 96 -1.58 4.69 3.25
C SER A 96 -1.37 4.79 4.76
N PRO A 97 -1.11 5.98 5.32
CA PRO A 97 -1.10 6.18 6.76
C PRO A 97 -2.45 5.84 7.39
N ALA A 98 -2.47 5.30 8.60
CA ALA A 98 -3.72 5.10 9.32
C ALA A 98 -4.44 6.44 9.55
N GLY A 99 -5.76 6.47 9.29
CA GLY A 99 -6.57 7.69 9.32
C GLY A 99 -6.53 8.53 8.04
N ALA A 100 -5.80 8.10 7.00
CA ALA A 100 -5.93 8.67 5.67
C ALA A 100 -7.34 8.42 5.09
N PRO A 101 -7.83 9.30 4.19
CA PRO A 101 -9.07 9.04 3.47
C PRO A 101 -8.98 7.73 2.68
N PRO A 102 -10.10 7.01 2.51
CA PRO A 102 -10.12 5.77 1.77
C PRO A 102 -9.63 5.97 0.32
N PRO A 103 -9.11 4.90 -0.31
CA PRO A 103 -8.70 4.98 -1.71
C PRO A 103 -9.89 5.35 -2.62
N PRO A 104 -9.64 6.08 -3.72
CA PRO A 104 -10.65 6.26 -4.76
C PRO A 104 -10.97 4.87 -5.36
N ARG A 105 -12.27 4.59 -5.48
CA ARG A 105 -12.83 3.37 -6.08
C ARG A 105 -13.39 3.69 -7.47
#